data_AF-A0A679K392-F1
#
_entry.id   AF-A0A679K392-F1
#
_cell.length_a   1.000
_cell.length_b   1.000
_cell.length_c   1.000
_cell.angle_alpha   90.00
_cell.angle_beta   90.00
_cell.angle_gamma   90.00
#
_symmetry.space_group_name_H-M   'P 1'
#
loop_
_entity.id
_entity.type
_entity.pdbx_description
1 polymer ?
#
loop_
_entity_poly.entity_id
_entity_poly.type
_entity_poly.pdbx_seq_one_letter_code
_entity_poly.pdbx_strand_id
1 'polypeptide(L)' 'MRGFDPELERRIRAFENAPAENASFTFWDWLALVTLGVVFPVGLLIWGWPW' A
#
# COMPACT_ATOMS: atom_id res chain seq x y z
N MET A 1 23.87 16.46 -6.37
CA MET A 1 23.13 15.23 -5.98
C MET A 1 24.17 14.29 -5.37
N ARG A 2 24.19 14.15 -4.03
CA ARG A 2 25.15 13.28 -3.35
C ARG A 2 24.86 11.85 -3.81
N GLY A 3 25.84 11.18 -4.40
CA GLY A 3 25.69 9.78 -4.83
C GLY A 3 25.23 8.95 -3.65
N PHE A 4 24.12 8.23 -3.82
CA PHE A 4 23.66 7.29 -2.82
C PHE A 4 24.73 6.22 -2.61
N ASP A 5 24.79 5.67 -1.41
CA ASP A 5 25.64 4.52 -1.11
C ASP A 5 25.35 3.41 -2.16
N PRO A 6 26.38 2.85 -2.83
CA PRO A 6 26.19 1.85 -3.88
C PRO A 6 25.30 0.67 -3.44
N GLU A 7 25.35 0.32 -2.16
CA GLU A 7 24.51 -0.73 -1.60
C GLU A 7 23.04 -0.32 -1.49
N LEU A 8 22.78 0.94 -1.15
CA LEU A 8 21.43 1.49 -1.09
C LEU A 8 20.83 1.56 -2.49
N GLU A 9 21.60 2.02 -3.47
CA GLU A 9 21.16 2.07 -4.86
C GLU A 9 20.88 0.67 -5.42
N ARG A 10 21.70 -0.33 -5.07
CA ARG A 10 21.45 -1.74 -5.42
C ARG A 10 20.13 -2.25 -4.84
N ARG A 11 19.82 -1.93 -3.57
CA ARG A 11 18.59 -2.34 -2.90
C ARG A 11 17.35 -1.65 -3.47
N ILE A 12 17.46 -0.36 -3.75
CA ILE A 12 16.37 0.40 -4.38
C ILE A 12 16.09 -0.17 -5.77
N ARG A 13 17.12 -0.40 -6.59
CA ARG A 13 16.93 -1.03 -7.91
C ARG A 13 16.36 -2.44 -7.81
N ALA A 14 16.76 -3.22 -6.82
CA ALA A 14 16.19 -4.55 -6.59
C ALA A 14 14.71 -4.49 -6.17
N PHE A 15 14.30 -3.45 -5.44
CA PHE A 15 12.92 -3.21 -5.04
C PHE A 15 12.06 -2.65 -6.18
N GLU A 16 12.60 -1.72 -6.98
CA GLU A 16 11.92 -1.14 -8.15
C GLU A 16 11.74 -2.16 -9.29
N ASN A 17 12.76 -3.02 -9.52
CA ASN A 17 12.67 -4.11 -10.49
C ASN A 17 12.00 -5.37 -9.90
N ALA A 18 11.60 -5.36 -8.62
CA ALA A 18 10.78 -6.43 -8.09
C ALA A 18 9.47 -6.41 -8.88
N PRO A 19 9.07 -7.54 -9.49
CA PRO A 19 7.90 -7.56 -10.35
C PRO A 19 6.65 -7.26 -9.52
N ALA A 20 6.18 -6.01 -9.60
CA ALA A 20 4.80 -5.64 -9.27
C ALA A 20 3.80 -6.35 -10.20
N GLU A 21 4.31 -6.95 -11.28
CA GLU A 21 3.62 -7.44 -12.46
C GLU A 21 2.69 -8.65 -12.22
N ASN A 22 2.81 -9.32 -11.07
CA ASN A 22 2.03 -10.55 -10.77
C ASN A 22 1.24 -10.49 -9.45
N ALA A 23 1.01 -9.31 -8.88
CA ALA A 23 0.06 -9.17 -7.77
C ALA A 23 -1.38 -9.33 -8.32
N SER A 24 -1.75 -10.57 -8.67
CA SER A 24 -3.12 -10.89 -9.05
C SER A 24 -3.98 -10.72 -7.80
N PHE A 25 -4.69 -9.60 -7.73
CA PHE A 25 -5.61 -9.34 -6.63
C PHE A 25 -6.68 -10.43 -6.61
N THR A 26 -6.68 -11.21 -5.54
CA THR A 26 -7.74 -12.18 -5.27
C THR A 26 -8.98 -11.44 -4.79
N PHE A 27 -10.12 -12.12 -4.78
CA PHE A 27 -11.36 -11.56 -4.25
C PHE A 27 -11.21 -11.06 -2.79
N TRP A 28 -10.42 -11.77 -1.97
CA TRP A 28 -10.17 -11.39 -0.58
C TRP A 28 -9.33 -10.11 -0.47
N ASP A 29 -8.37 -9.91 -1.38
CA ASP A 29 -7.57 -8.68 -1.41
C ASP A 29 -8.46 -7.47 -1.73
N TRP A 30 -9.39 -7.63 -2.68
CA TRP A 30 -10.39 -6.60 -2.98
C TRP A 30 -11.32 -6.32 -1.80
N LEU A 31 -11.81 -7.37 -1.13
CA LEU A 31 -12.67 -7.22 0.04
C LEU A 31 -11.93 -6.47 1.16
N ALA A 32 -10.67 -6.83 1.41
CA ALA A 32 -9.83 -6.16 2.40
C ALA A 32 -9.58 -4.71 2.03
N LEU A 33 -9.24 -4.41 0.76
CA LEU A 33 -9.01 -3.06 0.27
C LEU A 33 -10.23 -2.15 0.47
N VAL A 34 -11.41 -2.63 0.07
CA VAL A 34 -12.67 -1.86 0.21
C VAL A 34 -13.04 -1.69 1.67
N THR A 35 -12.92 -2.76 2.46
CA THR A 35 -13.31 -2.73 3.87
C THR A 35 -12.39 -1.80 4.67
N LEU A 36 -11.08 -1.93 4.51
CA LEU A 36 -10.09 -1.17 5.28
C LEU A 36 -9.88 0.25 4.73
N GLY A 37 -9.99 0.43 3.41
CA GLY A 37 -9.73 1.72 2.76
C GLY A 37 -10.96 2.63 2.68
N VAL A 38 -12.17 2.08 2.66
CA VAL A 38 -13.41 2.86 2.50
C VAL A 38 -14.37 2.66 3.65
N VAL A 39 -14.80 1.41 3.88
CA VAL A 39 -15.87 1.13 4.86
C VAL A 39 -15.45 1.51 6.27
N PHE A 40 -14.23 1.16 6.67
CA PHE A 40 -13.72 1.45 8.00
C PHE A 40 -13.52 2.96 8.25
N PRO A 41 -12.85 3.73 7.35
CA PRO A 41 -12.74 5.18 7.51
C PRO A 41 -14.09 5.90 7.49
N VAL A 42 -15.00 5.52 6.58
CA VAL A 42 -16.35 6.12 6.53
C VAL A 42 -17.14 5.77 7.79
N GLY A 43 -17.04 4.52 8.25
CA GLY A 43 -17.63 4.07 9.51
C GLY A 43 -17.10 4.87 10.70
N LEU A 44 -15.78 5.11 10.78
CA LEU A 44 -15.18 5.96 11.80
C LEU A 44 -15.61 7.42 11.69
N LEU A 45 -15.80 7.97 10.49
CA LEU A 45 -16.30 9.34 10.31
C LEU A 45 -17.74 9.48 10.78
N ILE A 46 -18.59 8.49 10.50
CA ILE A 46 -19.98 8.46 10.96
C ILE A 46 -20.03 8.22 12.49
N TRP A 47 -19.19 7.31 12.98
CA TRP A 47 -19.12 6.94 14.40
C TRP A 47 -18.44 7.97 15.29
N GLY A 48 -17.45 8.69 14.75
CA GLY A 48 -16.73 9.76 15.43
C GLY A 48 -17.53 11.06 15.52
N TRP A 49 -18.77 11.08 15.00
CA TRP A 49 -19.64 12.25 15.00
C TRP A 49 -21.00 12.09 15.72
N PRO A 50 -21.01 11.61 16.96
CA PRO A 50 -22.01 12.03 17.94
C PRO A 50 -21.31 12.87 19.01
N TRP A 51 -21.38 14.19 18.84
CA TRP A 51 -20.84 15.29 19.67
C TRP A 51 -19.47 15.87 19.29
#